data_AF-A0A212J427-F1
#
_entry.id   AF-A0A212J427-F1
#
_cell.length_a   1.000
_cell.length_b   1.000
_cell.length_c   1.000
_cell.angle_alpha   90.00
_cell.angle_beta   90.00
_cell.angle_gamma   90.00
#
_symmetry.space_group_name_H-M   'P 1'
#
loop_
_entity.id
_entity.type
_entity.pdbx_description
1 polymer ?
#
loop_
_entity_poly.entity_id
_entity_poly.type
_entity_poly.pdbx_seq_one_letter_code
_entity_poly.pdbx_strand_id
1 'polypeptide(L)'
;MKNIILIFLFTFAIHIYGQDSSKYEFKPKYSVVLSSETGEKMLNQCSRAIPQKVGKYFDLTDGDIVSLENNYKKILSIKATECCLQGWKIPKLDDYGFQYIGVIINNHKYIYINAFMIEGEDDFTSWYKDWKIRPIVICDGGDGFWGALFDIEKKSFSQLAVNGVG
;
A
#
# COMPACT_ATOMS: atom_id res chain seq x y z
N MET A 1 -70.83 -5.30 19.17
CA MET A 1 -69.37 -5.28 19.40
C MET A 1 -68.70 -5.81 18.15
N LYS A 2 -68.12 -4.95 17.30
CA LYS A 2 -67.38 -5.35 16.10
C LYS A 2 -65.94 -4.90 16.28
N ASN A 3 -65.02 -5.84 16.46
CA ASN A 3 -63.59 -5.59 16.47
C ASN A 3 -63.08 -5.62 15.03
N ILE A 4 -62.59 -4.49 14.54
CA ILE A 4 -61.85 -4.39 13.28
C ILE A 4 -60.37 -4.45 13.64
N ILE A 5 -59.70 -5.53 13.24
CA ILE A 5 -58.25 -5.67 13.35
C ILE A 5 -57.65 -5.06 12.08
N LEU A 6 -56.94 -3.95 12.23
CA LEU A 6 -56.23 -3.26 11.15
C LEU A 6 -54.80 -3.81 11.09
N ILE A 7 -54.49 -4.58 10.06
CA ILE A 7 -53.14 -5.11 9.81
C ILE A 7 -52.37 -4.08 9.00
N PHE A 8 -51.38 -3.44 9.62
CA PHE A 8 -50.42 -2.58 8.92
C PHE A 8 -49.30 -3.44 8.32
N LEU A 9 -49.26 -3.53 6.99
CA LEU A 9 -48.12 -4.05 6.24
C LEU A 9 -47.00 -2.99 6.20
N PHE A 10 -45.92 -3.24 6.95
CA PHE A 10 -44.67 -2.48 6.84
C PHE A 10 -43.87 -3.00 5.65
N THR A 11 -43.78 -2.21 4.58
CA THR A 11 -42.86 -2.44 3.47
C THR A 11 -41.45 -2.02 3.91
N PHE A 12 -40.55 -2.98 4.07
CA PHE A 12 -39.13 -2.72 4.34
C PHE A 12 -38.46 -2.35 3.01
N ALA A 13 -38.33 -1.05 2.73
CA ALA A 13 -37.55 -0.55 1.61
C ALA A 13 -36.05 -0.80 1.89
N ILE A 14 -35.49 -1.83 1.26
CA ILE A 14 -34.05 -2.09 1.27
C ILE A 14 -33.38 -0.94 0.53
N HIS A 15 -32.89 0.04 1.28
CA HIS A 15 -32.00 1.06 0.75
C HIS A 15 -30.67 0.36 0.47
N ILE A 16 -30.39 0.14 -0.82
CA ILE A 16 -29.05 -0.21 -1.29
C ILE A 16 -28.16 0.97 -0.92
N TYR A 17 -27.38 0.81 0.14
CA TYR A 17 -26.36 1.78 0.54
C TYR A 17 -25.40 1.94 -0.65
N GLY A 18 -25.37 3.13 -1.23
CA GLY A 18 -24.26 3.56 -2.07
C GLY A 18 -22.97 3.44 -1.25
N GLN A 19 -21.93 2.85 -1.85
CA GLN A 19 -20.62 2.69 -1.24
C GLN A 19 -20.11 4.05 -0.76
N ASP A 20 -20.13 4.24 0.56
CA ASP A 20 -19.34 5.27 1.22
C ASP A 20 -17.88 4.94 0.90
N SER A 21 -17.19 5.81 0.14
CA SER A 21 -15.76 5.65 -0.11
C SER A 21 -15.07 5.47 1.24
N SER A 22 -14.34 4.37 1.41
CA SER A 22 -13.75 4.04 2.71
C SER A 22 -12.91 5.24 3.18
N LYS A 23 -13.07 5.68 4.44
CA LYS A 23 -12.22 6.72 5.07
C LYS A 23 -10.73 6.50 4.80
N TYR A 24 -10.33 5.25 4.63
CA TYR A 24 -8.95 4.84 4.41
C TYR A 24 -8.58 4.61 2.94
N GLU A 25 -9.51 4.78 2.02
CA GLU A 25 -9.33 4.56 0.60
C GLU A 25 -8.37 5.57 -0.02
N PHE A 26 -7.42 5.06 -0.80
CA PHE A 26 -6.59 5.83 -1.71
C PHE A 26 -6.17 4.95 -2.88
N LYS A 27 -6.38 5.47 -4.09
CA LYS A 27 -5.98 4.84 -5.35
C LYS A 27 -4.86 5.68 -5.97
N PRO A 28 -3.61 5.18 -5.99
CA PRO A 28 -2.49 5.96 -6.50
C PRO A 28 -2.64 6.26 -7.98
N LYS A 29 -2.33 7.51 -8.39
CA LYS A 29 -2.22 7.89 -9.82
C LYS A 29 -1.14 7.07 -10.52
N TYR A 30 -0.03 6.81 -9.83
CA TYR A 30 1.11 6.06 -10.35
C TYR A 30 1.40 4.86 -9.47
N SER A 31 0.97 3.68 -9.90
CA SER A 31 1.39 2.43 -9.26
C SER A 31 1.58 1.30 -10.26
N VAL A 32 2.32 0.27 -9.85
CA VAL A 32 2.52 -0.95 -10.62
C VAL A 32 2.68 -2.16 -9.69
N VAL A 33 2.06 -3.27 -10.06
CA VAL A 33 2.37 -4.58 -9.51
C VAL A 33 3.50 -5.17 -10.32
N LEU A 34 4.63 -5.44 -9.69
CA LEU A 34 5.71 -6.17 -10.34
C LEU A 34 5.52 -7.68 -10.11
N SER A 35 5.98 -8.47 -11.08
CA SER A 35 5.99 -9.93 -10.97
C SER A 35 6.79 -10.38 -9.73
N SER A 36 6.35 -11.46 -9.11
CA SER A 36 7.04 -12.13 -8.01
C SER A 36 8.51 -12.48 -8.32
N GLU A 37 8.88 -12.65 -9.59
CA GLU A 37 10.26 -12.85 -10.03
C GLU A 37 11.19 -11.65 -9.73
N THR A 38 10.62 -10.46 -9.57
CA THR A 38 11.38 -9.26 -9.20
C THR A 38 11.63 -9.15 -7.70
N GLY A 39 11.08 -10.06 -6.90
CA GLY A 39 11.05 -9.99 -5.44
C GLY A 39 12.43 -9.80 -4.79
N GLU A 40 13.40 -10.61 -5.17
CA GLU A 40 14.77 -10.51 -4.64
C GLU A 40 15.42 -9.16 -4.96
N LYS A 41 15.20 -8.64 -6.18
CA LYS A 41 15.71 -7.33 -6.60
C LYS A 41 15.03 -6.19 -5.85
N MET A 42 13.71 -6.30 -5.66
CA MET A 42 12.93 -5.32 -4.91
C MET A 42 13.39 -5.20 -3.46
N LEU A 43 13.78 -6.32 -2.85
CA LEU A 43 14.30 -6.34 -1.48
C LEU A 43 15.81 -6.11 -1.40
N ASN A 44 16.49 -5.75 -2.48
CA ASN A 44 17.89 -5.34 -2.44
C ASN A 44 18.03 -3.82 -2.26
N GLN A 45 17.37 -3.26 -1.25
CA GLN A 45 17.43 -1.83 -0.92
C GLN A 45 18.70 -1.52 -0.13
N CYS A 46 19.41 -0.44 -0.48
CA CYS A 46 20.74 -0.16 0.06
C CYS A 46 20.74 0.70 1.33
N SER A 47 19.82 1.64 1.47
CA SER A 47 19.86 2.64 2.55
C SER A 47 18.61 2.67 3.43
N ARG A 48 17.80 1.61 3.41
CA ARG A 48 16.66 1.44 4.31
C ARG A 48 16.47 -0.02 4.68
N ALA A 49 15.78 -0.24 5.78
CA ALA A 49 15.42 -1.59 6.17
C ALA A 49 14.42 -2.23 5.17
N ILE A 50 14.52 -3.56 5.07
CA ILE A 50 13.65 -4.42 4.29
C ILE A 50 13.06 -5.50 5.20
N PRO A 51 11.90 -6.06 4.84
CA PRO A 51 11.35 -7.22 5.51
C PRO A 51 12.36 -8.36 5.60
N GLN A 52 12.58 -8.85 6.81
CA GLN A 52 13.45 -10.00 7.06
C GLN A 52 12.68 -11.31 6.95
N LYS A 53 13.39 -12.42 6.71
CA LYS A 53 12.83 -13.79 6.67
C LYS A 53 11.72 -13.97 5.63
N VAL A 54 11.82 -13.27 4.51
CA VAL A 54 10.96 -13.53 3.35
C VAL A 54 11.29 -14.90 2.79
N GLY A 55 10.33 -15.82 2.86
CA GLY A 55 10.52 -17.20 2.39
C GLY A 55 10.22 -17.37 0.92
N LYS A 56 9.21 -16.66 0.41
CA LYS A 56 8.75 -16.74 -0.99
C LYS A 56 8.13 -15.42 -1.45
N TYR A 57 8.01 -15.27 -2.75
CA TYR A 57 7.25 -14.21 -3.41
C TYR A 57 6.01 -14.81 -4.09
N PHE A 58 4.99 -14.00 -4.32
CA PHE A 58 3.79 -14.42 -5.07
C PHE A 58 3.24 -13.26 -5.89
N ASP A 59 2.57 -13.59 -6.99
CA ASP A 59 1.93 -12.59 -7.83
C ASP A 59 0.65 -12.08 -7.15
N LEU A 60 0.54 -10.76 -7.03
CA LEU A 60 -0.63 -10.11 -6.44
C LEU A 60 -1.81 -10.20 -7.39
N THR A 61 -2.99 -10.42 -6.82
CA THR A 61 -4.25 -10.37 -7.54
C THR A 61 -4.87 -8.98 -7.48
N ASP A 62 -5.81 -8.67 -8.36
CA ASP A 62 -6.60 -7.43 -8.28
C ASP A 62 -7.30 -7.28 -6.92
N GLY A 63 -7.74 -8.39 -6.32
CA GLY A 63 -8.35 -8.39 -4.99
C GLY A 63 -7.38 -7.95 -3.88
N ASP A 64 -6.10 -8.33 -3.98
CA ASP A 64 -5.07 -7.90 -3.04
C ASP A 64 -4.84 -6.38 -3.14
N ILE A 65 -4.80 -5.85 -4.38
CA ILE A 65 -4.65 -4.41 -4.63
C ILE A 65 -5.86 -3.63 -4.14
N VAL A 66 -7.08 -4.09 -4.44
CA VAL A 66 -8.31 -3.48 -3.90
C VAL A 66 -8.33 -3.51 -2.37
N SER A 67 -7.83 -4.58 -1.75
CA SER A 67 -7.69 -4.64 -0.28
C SER A 67 -6.72 -3.58 0.25
N LEU A 68 -5.55 -3.43 -0.40
CA LEU A 68 -4.58 -2.38 -0.07
C LEU A 68 -5.18 -0.99 -0.23
N GLU A 69 -5.73 -0.67 -1.40
CA GLU A 69 -6.28 0.65 -1.74
C GLU A 69 -7.37 1.08 -0.76
N ASN A 70 -8.27 0.18 -0.37
CA ASN A 70 -9.33 0.45 0.60
C ASN A 70 -8.82 0.77 2.02
N ASN A 71 -7.56 0.46 2.32
CA ASN A 71 -6.95 0.64 3.63
C ASN A 71 -5.75 1.59 3.62
N TYR A 72 -5.32 2.06 2.45
CA TYR A 72 -4.01 2.68 2.24
C TYR A 72 -3.73 3.83 3.20
N LYS A 73 -4.68 4.76 3.40
CA LYS A 73 -4.46 5.94 4.25
C LYS A 73 -4.19 5.59 5.71
N LYS A 74 -4.38 4.34 6.16
CA LYS A 74 -3.92 3.91 7.49
C LYS A 74 -2.40 4.04 7.64
N ILE A 75 -1.63 3.97 6.56
CA ILE A 75 -0.17 4.15 6.60
C ILE A 75 0.24 5.55 7.10
N LEU A 76 -0.60 6.57 6.88
CA LEU A 76 -0.35 7.95 7.37
C LEU A 76 -0.35 8.05 8.90
N SER A 77 -0.87 7.03 9.59
CA SER A 77 -0.94 6.99 11.06
C SER A 77 0.30 6.37 11.71
N ILE A 78 1.08 5.56 10.97
CA ILE A 78 2.27 4.90 11.50
C ILE A 78 3.51 5.78 11.33
N LYS A 79 4.55 5.46 12.12
CA LYS A 79 5.85 6.14 12.06
C LYS A 79 6.91 5.16 11.60
N ALA A 80 7.95 5.66 10.96
CA ALA A 80 9.14 4.88 10.69
C ALA A 80 9.78 4.44 12.01
N THR A 81 9.98 3.13 12.18
CA THR A 81 10.54 2.55 13.41
C THR A 81 11.98 2.09 13.24
N GLU A 82 12.41 1.93 11.99
CA GLU A 82 13.75 1.47 11.65
C GLU A 82 14.59 2.62 11.07
N CYS A 83 15.83 2.36 10.68
CA CYS A 83 16.66 3.35 9.97
C CYS A 83 15.88 3.94 8.77
N CYS A 84 16.11 5.18 8.37
CA CYS A 84 17.14 6.13 8.83
C CYS A 84 16.57 7.47 9.32
N LEU A 85 15.25 7.62 9.23
CA LEU A 85 14.48 8.74 9.75
C LEU A 85 13.44 8.23 10.75
N GLN A 86 13.89 7.72 11.90
CA GLN A 86 13.00 7.20 12.93
C GLN A 86 12.00 8.28 13.40
N GLY A 87 10.75 7.88 13.58
CA GLY A 87 9.66 8.78 13.96
C GLY A 87 9.05 9.56 12.80
N TRP A 88 9.66 9.53 11.60
CA TRP A 88 9.12 10.16 10.40
C TRP A 88 7.77 9.56 10.02
N LYS A 89 6.90 10.39 9.45
CA LYS A 89 5.58 10.03 8.95
C LYS A 89 5.45 10.47 7.51
N ILE A 90 4.73 9.68 6.73
CA ILE A 90 4.34 10.05 5.37
C ILE A 90 3.41 11.26 5.47
N PRO A 91 3.78 12.42 4.90
CA PRO A 91 2.94 13.62 4.97
C PRO A 91 1.67 13.46 4.13
N LYS A 92 1.83 12.95 2.90
CA LYS A 92 0.78 12.82 1.89
C LYS A 92 1.15 11.72 0.90
N LEU A 93 0.16 10.97 0.40
CA LEU A 93 0.41 9.85 -0.52
C LEU A 93 0.51 10.27 -1.99
N ASP A 94 -0.16 11.36 -2.38
CA ASP A 94 -0.23 11.81 -3.78
C ASP A 94 1.13 12.21 -4.38
N ASP A 95 2.13 12.46 -3.53
CA ASP A 95 3.46 12.93 -3.94
C ASP A 95 4.38 11.75 -4.33
N TYR A 96 3.87 10.51 -4.28
CA TYR A 96 4.64 9.29 -4.50
C TYR A 96 4.08 8.43 -5.64
N GLY A 97 4.97 7.74 -6.33
CA GLY A 97 4.70 6.55 -7.12
C GLY A 97 4.97 5.29 -6.31
N PHE A 98 4.34 4.18 -6.70
CA PHE A 98 4.38 2.95 -5.92
C PHE A 98 4.66 1.71 -6.75
N GLN A 99 5.50 0.82 -6.24
CA GLN A 99 5.70 -0.52 -6.76
C GLN A 99 5.34 -1.54 -5.70
N TYR A 100 4.62 -2.59 -6.09
CA TYR A 100 4.14 -3.62 -5.18
C TYR A 100 4.68 -4.99 -5.58
N ILE A 101 4.99 -5.80 -4.57
CA ILE A 101 5.23 -7.24 -4.71
C ILE A 101 4.53 -8.00 -3.57
N GLY A 102 4.11 -9.22 -3.84
CA GLY A 102 3.65 -10.14 -2.81
C GLY A 102 4.83 -10.83 -2.13
N VAL A 103 4.86 -10.82 -0.80
CA VAL A 103 5.87 -11.51 0.01
C VAL A 103 5.20 -12.46 1.00
N ILE A 104 5.83 -13.62 1.24
CA ILE A 104 5.40 -14.59 2.24
C ILE A 104 6.45 -14.63 3.36
N ILE A 105 6.03 -14.25 4.56
CA ILE A 105 6.87 -14.26 5.77
C ILE A 105 6.18 -15.17 6.78
N ASN A 106 6.85 -16.24 7.23
CA ASN A 106 6.27 -17.24 8.14
C ASN A 106 4.89 -17.77 7.68
N ASN A 107 4.78 -18.10 6.38
CA ASN A 107 3.54 -18.54 5.72
C ASN A 107 2.38 -17.51 5.71
N HIS A 108 2.65 -16.27 6.09
CA HIS A 108 1.68 -15.17 6.07
C HIS A 108 1.92 -14.26 4.86
N LYS A 109 0.84 -13.86 4.18
CA LYS A 109 0.92 -13.03 2.97
C LYS A 109 0.92 -11.55 3.32
N TYR A 110 1.87 -10.83 2.73
CA TYR A 110 1.95 -9.38 2.79
C TYR A 110 2.14 -8.79 1.39
N ILE A 111 1.83 -7.51 1.26
CA ILE A 111 2.30 -6.68 0.15
C ILE A 111 3.48 -5.85 0.68
N TYR A 112 4.63 -5.98 0.04
CA TYR A 112 5.71 -5.00 0.23
C TYR A 112 5.49 -3.83 -0.71
N ILE A 113 5.53 -2.63 -0.14
CA ILE A 113 5.38 -1.37 -0.85
C ILE A 113 6.76 -0.75 -0.98
N ASN A 114 7.14 -0.38 -2.20
CA ASN A 114 8.25 0.49 -2.50
C ASN A 114 7.70 1.81 -3.06
N ALA A 115 7.87 2.90 -2.34
CA ALA A 115 7.43 4.22 -2.76
C ALA A 115 8.62 5.12 -3.10
N PHE A 116 8.41 5.97 -4.11
CA PHE A 116 9.40 6.91 -4.62
C PHE A 116 8.71 8.23 -4.97
N MET A 117 9.34 9.35 -4.62
CA MET A 117 8.78 10.69 -4.82
C MET A 117 8.73 11.04 -6.31
N ILE A 118 7.67 11.74 -6.69
CA ILE A 118 7.47 12.26 -8.04
C ILE A 118 7.38 13.77 -7.94
N GLU A 119 8.34 14.46 -8.56
CA GLU A 119 8.33 15.92 -8.68
C GLU A 119 7.54 16.36 -9.91
N GLY A 120 7.54 15.55 -10.97
CA GLY A 120 6.79 15.83 -12.19
C GLY A 120 6.70 14.63 -13.14
N GLU A 121 5.89 14.77 -14.20
CA GLU A 121 5.71 13.68 -15.18
C GLU A 121 7.00 13.36 -15.96
N ASP A 122 7.92 14.32 -16.07
CA ASP A 122 9.22 14.15 -16.71
C ASP A 122 10.11 13.13 -15.99
N ASP A 123 9.88 12.87 -14.70
CA ASP A 123 10.62 11.85 -13.93
C ASP A 123 10.46 10.47 -14.56
N PHE A 124 9.29 10.18 -15.13
CA PHE A 124 9.01 8.90 -15.80
C PHE A 124 9.72 8.73 -17.14
N THR A 125 10.31 9.79 -17.68
CA THR A 125 11.12 9.72 -18.90
C THR A 125 12.63 9.75 -18.61
N SER A 126 13.01 10.15 -17.40
CA SER A 126 14.39 10.32 -16.95
C SER A 126 14.74 9.32 -15.84
N TRP A 127 14.51 9.67 -14.58
CA TRP A 127 14.88 8.91 -13.39
C TRP A 127 14.17 7.56 -13.27
N TYR A 128 12.92 7.49 -13.71
CA TYR A 128 12.03 6.35 -13.49
C TYR A 128 11.62 5.65 -14.78
N LYS A 129 12.38 5.78 -15.87
CA LYS A 129 12.01 5.27 -17.21
C LYS A 129 11.42 3.85 -17.24
N ASP A 130 11.97 2.94 -16.45
CA ASP A 130 11.58 1.53 -16.44
C ASP A 130 10.89 1.09 -15.15
N TRP A 131 10.32 2.03 -14.38
CA TRP A 131 9.70 1.75 -13.09
C TRP A 131 8.55 0.73 -13.16
N LYS A 132 7.92 0.55 -14.32
CA LYS A 132 6.85 -0.43 -14.50
C LYS A 132 7.33 -1.88 -14.61
N ILE A 133 8.63 -2.08 -14.81
CA ILE A 133 9.21 -3.41 -15.05
C ILE A 133 10.46 -3.69 -14.19
N ARG A 134 11.07 -2.67 -13.60
CA ARG A 134 12.26 -2.80 -12.75
C ARG A 134 12.03 -2.12 -11.40
N PRO A 135 12.39 -2.78 -10.27
CA PRO A 135 12.38 -2.13 -8.97
C PRO A 135 13.23 -0.86 -8.95
N ILE A 136 12.68 0.20 -8.37
CA ILE A 136 13.44 1.40 -8.04
C ILE A 136 14.24 1.10 -6.78
N VAL A 137 15.56 1.20 -6.91
CA VAL A 137 16.52 1.00 -5.82
C VAL A 137 17.39 2.25 -5.79
N ILE A 138 17.16 3.12 -4.81
CA ILE A 138 17.90 4.36 -4.61
C ILE A 138 18.55 4.31 -3.24
N CYS A 139 19.78 4.81 -3.15
CA CYS A 139 20.50 4.98 -1.90
C CYS A 139 20.42 6.44 -1.48
N ASP A 140 20.28 6.68 -0.18
CA ASP A 140 20.43 8.00 0.43
C ASP A 140 19.47 9.10 -0.09
N GLY A 141 18.33 8.69 -0.64
CA GLY A 141 17.30 9.58 -1.18
C GLY A 141 16.35 10.19 -0.14
N GLY A 142 16.62 9.99 1.16
CA GLY A 142 15.84 10.57 2.25
C GLY A 142 14.36 10.15 2.25
N ASP A 143 13.50 11.09 2.64
CA ASP A 143 12.06 10.89 2.72
C ASP A 143 11.36 10.77 1.37
N GLY A 144 12.07 11.05 0.27
CA GLY A 144 11.62 10.75 -1.08
C GLY A 144 11.44 9.26 -1.35
N PHE A 145 12.02 8.37 -0.54
CA PHE A 145 11.97 6.92 -0.78
C PHE A 145 11.70 6.15 0.50
N TRP A 146 10.59 5.42 0.53
CA TRP A 146 10.22 4.63 1.70
C TRP A 146 9.61 3.28 1.31
N GLY A 147 9.62 2.35 2.26
CA GLY A 147 8.99 1.06 2.10
C GLY A 147 8.20 0.66 3.34
N ALA A 148 7.20 -0.21 3.15
CA ALA A 148 6.37 -0.71 4.24
C ALA A 148 5.76 -2.08 3.88
N LEU A 149 5.32 -2.81 4.90
CA LEU A 149 4.50 -4.01 4.75
C LEU A 149 3.03 -3.69 4.99
N PHE A 150 2.18 -4.18 4.09
CA PHE A 150 0.74 -4.29 4.31
C PHE A 150 0.36 -5.75 4.53
N ASP A 151 -0.23 -6.03 5.69
CA ASP A 151 -0.80 -7.34 6.02
C ASP A 151 -2.18 -7.47 5.38
N ILE A 152 -2.33 -8.38 4.41
CA ILE A 152 -3.55 -8.51 3.61
C ILE A 152 -4.74 -8.97 4.47
N GLU A 153 -4.49 -9.85 5.43
CA GLU A 153 -5.52 -10.41 6.31
C GLU A 153 -5.92 -9.41 7.40
N LYS A 154 -4.93 -8.79 8.05
CA LYS A 154 -5.17 -7.83 9.15
C LYS A 154 -5.52 -6.43 8.66
N LYS A 155 -5.30 -6.15 7.37
CA LYS A 155 -5.55 -4.85 6.73
C LYS A 155 -4.83 -3.71 7.46
N SER A 156 -3.57 -3.94 7.83
CA SER A 156 -2.75 -3.03 8.63
C SER A 156 -1.33 -2.89 8.06
N PHE A 157 -0.69 -1.77 8.39
CA PHE A 157 0.65 -1.45 7.96
C PHE A 157 1.67 -1.67 9.07
N SER A 158 2.88 -2.05 8.69
CA SER A 158 4.01 -2.21 9.61
C SER A 158 5.34 -1.98 8.88
N GLN A 159 6.43 -1.92 9.65
CA GLN A 159 7.80 -1.80 9.13
C GLN A 159 7.95 -0.66 8.12
N LEU A 160 7.38 0.51 8.43
CA LEU A 160 7.69 1.72 7.68
C LEU A 160 9.18 2.02 7.88
N ALA A 161 9.91 2.08 6.77
CA ALA A 161 11.32 2.41 6.73
C ALA A 161 11.57 3.43 5.62
N VAL A 162 12.52 4.32 5.84
CA VAL A 162 12.81 5.46 4.97
C VAL A 162 14.29 5.44 4.65
N ASN A 163 14.65 5.81 3.43
CA ASN A 163 16.05 5.90 3.03
C ASN A 163 16.86 6.84 3.95
N GLY A 164 18.16 6.55 4.03
CA GLY A 164 19.18 7.42 4.60
C GLY A 164 19.20 8.79 3.95
N VAL A 165 19.87 9.73 4.61
CA VAL A 165 20.24 11.02 4.04
C VAL A 165 21.76 10.97 3.87
N GLY A 166 22.22 11.18 2.63
CA GLY A 166 23.64 11.17 2.26
C GLY A 166 24.34 12.48 2.56
#